data_AF-A0A3L6L290-F1
#
_entry.id   AF-A0A3L6L290-F1
#
_cell.length_a   1.000
_cell.length_b   1.000
_cell.length_c   1.000
_cell.angle_alpha   90.00
_cell.angle_beta   90.00
_cell.angle_gamma   90.00
#
_symmetry.space_group_name_H-M   'P 1'
#
loop_
_entity.id
_entity.type
_entity.pdbx_description
1 polymer ?
#
loop_
_entity_poly.entity_id
_entity_poly.type
_entity_poly.pdbx_seq_one_letter_code
_entity_poly.pdbx_strand_id
1 'polypeptide(L)'
;MVVALSVGGGRKLGGEVVLLREAVDKTGDEKGKRVSLNQSLVTTKSPVQYRYPIYYIRNFNAKPYEQRLRTSASSWCDDSSNPGSATCGVARDRRGDVIPYSQGFCCLCGACALSGICNPTSRSVGTCSLTGDTGMASCLRFSDLWYGGYTIGRGVVWYELQVKLSSGNNSTGGGSTGSKEFTMSLGPDKLTATSTEFGASARIGDFVPPEMPLDLSGKMLFIPSEPRGHERVVLGITNGFC
;
A
#
# COMPACT_ATOMS: atom_id res chain seq x y z
N MET A 1 -32.87 -20.79 19.47
CA MET A 1 -33.42 -19.75 18.56
C MET A 1 -32.38 -19.45 17.51
N VAL A 2 -32.77 -19.23 16.25
CA VAL A 2 -31.86 -18.82 15.18
C VAL A 2 -32.37 -17.51 14.61
N VAL A 3 -31.50 -16.50 14.51
CA VAL A 3 -31.81 -15.18 13.97
C VAL A 3 -30.85 -14.92 12.82
N ALA A 4 -31.37 -14.54 11.66
CA ALA A 4 -30.59 -14.10 10.52
C ALA A 4 -30.82 -12.60 10.32
N LEU A 5 -29.73 -11.83 10.23
CA LEU A 5 -29.76 -10.36 10.15
C LEU A 5 -28.80 -9.91 9.06
N SER A 6 -29.16 -8.86 8.33
CA SER A 6 -28.28 -8.17 7.39
C SER A 6 -27.83 -6.86 8.00
N VAL A 7 -26.53 -6.74 8.32
CA VAL A 7 -25.99 -5.53 8.94
C VAL A 7 -25.31 -4.67 7.87
N GLY A 8 -25.90 -3.50 7.61
CA GLY A 8 -25.34 -2.52 6.68
C GLY A 8 -24.00 -1.94 7.17
N GLY A 9 -23.11 -1.59 6.22
CA GLY A 9 -21.86 -0.89 6.54
C GLY A 9 -22.10 0.57 6.93
N GLY A 10 -21.37 1.06 7.93
CA GLY A 10 -21.40 2.46 8.36
C GLY A 10 -21.68 2.62 9.85
N ARG A 11 -20.99 3.57 10.48
CA ARG A 11 -21.17 3.91 11.90
C ARG A 11 -22.52 4.60 12.12
N LYS A 12 -23.59 3.84 12.30
CA LYS A 12 -24.82 4.37 12.89
C LYS A 12 -24.66 4.46 14.41
N LEU A 13 -24.85 5.66 14.97
CA LEU A 13 -24.99 5.85 16.41
C LEU A 13 -26.22 5.06 16.88
N GLY A 14 -26.02 4.01 17.67
CA GLY A 14 -27.10 3.21 18.26
C GLY A 14 -27.21 1.76 17.78
N GLY A 15 -26.54 1.36 16.69
CA GLY A 15 -26.61 -0.01 16.14
C GLY A 15 -28.03 -0.45 15.76
N GLU A 16 -28.17 -1.63 15.18
CA GLU A 16 -29.49 -2.26 15.00
C GLU A 16 -29.79 -3.10 16.24
N VAL A 17 -30.91 -2.80 16.91
CA VAL A 17 -31.31 -3.43 18.17
C VAL A 17 -32.43 -4.44 17.92
N VAL A 18 -32.20 -5.69 18.30
CA VAL A 18 -33.19 -6.78 18.26
C VAL A 18 -33.47 -7.23 19.70
N LEU A 19 -34.74 -7.14 20.10
CA LEU A 19 -35.20 -7.61 21.41
C LEU A 19 -35.69 -9.06 21.28
N LEU A 20 -35.05 -9.98 22.00
CA LEU A 20 -35.41 -11.38 22.04
C LEU A 20 -36.29 -11.62 23.26
N ARG A 21 -37.61 -11.77 23.04
CA ARG A 21 -38.61 -11.88 24.12
C ARG A 21 -39.15 -13.29 24.33
N GLU A 22 -39.40 -14.03 23.25
CA GLU A 22 -39.97 -15.38 23.34
C GLU A 22 -39.29 -16.30 22.32
N ALA A 23 -39.06 -17.54 22.73
CA ALA A 23 -38.64 -18.62 21.85
C ALA A 23 -39.49 -19.87 22.13
N VAL A 24 -39.66 -20.74 21.14
CA VAL A 24 -40.31 -22.04 21.33
C VAL A 24 -39.23 -23.10 21.37
N ASP A 25 -39.18 -23.88 22.45
CA ASP A 25 -38.29 -25.03 22.56
C ASP A 25 -38.84 -26.18 21.71
N LYS A 26 -38.05 -26.57 20.70
CA LYS A 26 -38.33 -27.71 19.81
C LYS A 26 -37.52 -28.96 20.18
N THR A 27 -36.62 -28.85 21.16
CA THR A 27 -35.59 -29.82 21.50
C THR A 27 -35.73 -30.43 22.90
N GLY A 28 -36.40 -29.76 23.84
CA GLY A 28 -36.68 -30.29 25.17
C GLY A 28 -37.81 -31.33 25.23
N ASP A 29 -37.95 -31.99 26.38
CA ASP A 29 -38.94 -33.05 26.65
C ASP A 29 -40.40 -32.58 26.46
N GLU A 30 -40.67 -31.29 26.65
CA GLU A 30 -41.96 -30.65 26.38
C GLU A 30 -41.93 -29.85 25.07
N LYS A 31 -42.07 -30.57 23.94
CA LYS A 31 -42.15 -29.94 22.61
C LYS A 31 -43.22 -28.85 22.57
N GLY A 32 -42.83 -27.62 22.25
CA GLY A 32 -43.75 -26.49 22.12
C GLY A 32 -43.82 -25.56 23.33
N LYS A 33 -43.04 -25.81 24.39
CA LYS A 33 -42.94 -24.90 25.53
C LYS A 33 -42.38 -23.54 25.09
N ARG A 34 -43.06 -22.46 25.48
CA ARG A 34 -42.58 -21.10 25.28
C ARG A 34 -41.57 -20.76 26.37
N VAL A 35 -40.39 -20.30 25.96
CA VAL A 35 -39.31 -19.81 26.80
C VAL A 35 -39.27 -18.30 26.68
N SER A 36 -39.43 -17.60 27.81
CA SER A 36 -39.25 -16.15 27.86
C SER A 36 -37.76 -15.82 27.90
N LEU A 37 -37.34 -14.91 27.03
CA LEU A 37 -35.98 -14.37 26.95
C LEU A 37 -36.05 -12.88 27.29
N ASN A 38 -35.08 -12.36 28.03
CA ASN A 38 -34.93 -10.93 28.29
C ASN A 38 -33.55 -10.45 27.83
N GLN A 39 -33.21 -10.82 26.59
CA GLN A 39 -31.92 -10.49 25.99
C GLN A 39 -32.12 -9.47 24.87
N SER A 40 -31.18 -8.52 24.77
CA SER A 40 -31.09 -7.60 23.65
C SER A 40 -29.81 -7.87 22.86
N LEU A 41 -29.92 -7.72 21.55
CA LEU A 41 -28.84 -7.89 20.59
C LEU A 41 -28.66 -6.57 19.87
N VAL A 42 -27.47 -5.98 19.95
CA VAL A 42 -27.10 -4.76 19.24
C VAL A 42 -25.96 -5.08 18.28
N THR A 43 -26.14 -4.77 17.00
CA THR A 43 -25.10 -5.01 15.99
C THR A 43 -24.56 -3.71 15.43
N THR A 44 -23.24 -3.61 15.28
CA THR A 44 -22.55 -2.47 14.67
C THR A 44 -21.46 -2.98 13.73
N LYS A 45 -21.36 -2.38 12.54
CA LYS A 45 -20.37 -2.75 11.52
C LYS A 45 -19.49 -1.54 11.19
N SER A 46 -18.18 -1.75 11.12
CA SER A 46 -17.25 -0.72 10.64
C SER A 46 -17.54 -0.33 9.19
N PRO A 47 -17.01 0.81 8.71
CA PRO A 47 -16.92 1.03 7.26
C PRO A 47 -16.21 -0.15 6.60
N VAL A 48 -16.72 -0.55 5.43
CA VAL A 48 -16.09 -1.57 4.60
C VAL A 48 -14.89 -0.94 3.90
N GLN A 49 -13.74 -1.61 3.98
CA GLN A 49 -12.51 -1.18 3.33
C GLN A 49 -12.02 -2.29 2.40
N TYR A 50 -11.31 -1.91 1.34
CA TYR A 50 -10.56 -2.83 0.51
C TYR A 50 -9.09 -2.77 0.88
N ARG A 51 -8.57 -3.87 1.42
CA ARG A 51 -7.14 -3.98 1.77
C ARG A 51 -6.41 -4.69 0.65
N TYR A 52 -5.30 -4.09 0.22
CA TYR A 52 -4.44 -4.67 -0.80
C TYR A 52 -3.09 -5.01 -0.15
N PRO A 53 -2.67 -6.29 -0.17
CA PRO A 53 -1.34 -6.63 0.29
C PRO A 53 -0.30 -6.04 -0.67
N ILE A 54 0.78 -5.48 -0.13
CA ILE A 54 1.87 -4.90 -0.92
C ILE A 54 3.17 -5.67 -0.69
N TYR A 55 3.95 -5.86 -1.75
CA TYR A 55 5.22 -6.60 -1.71
C TYR A 55 6.34 -5.75 -2.30
N TYR A 56 7.37 -5.49 -1.50
CA TYR A 56 8.50 -4.68 -1.93
C TYR A 56 9.31 -5.39 -3.03
N ILE A 57 9.70 -4.63 -4.06
CA ILE A 57 10.53 -5.11 -5.15
C ILE A 57 11.94 -4.49 -5.07
N ARG A 58 12.03 -3.17 -5.26
CA ARG A 58 13.27 -2.41 -5.26
C ARG A 58 13.01 -0.90 -5.20
N ASN A 59 14.07 -0.12 -5.03
CA ASN A 59 14.03 1.33 -5.14
C ASN A 59 14.16 1.79 -6.60
N PHE A 60 13.50 2.89 -6.92
CA PHE A 60 13.52 3.58 -8.20
C PHE A 60 13.86 5.04 -8.00
N ASN A 61 14.73 5.60 -8.83
CA ASN A 61 15.08 7.01 -8.72
C ASN A 61 13.95 7.89 -9.27
N ALA A 62 13.67 9.00 -8.59
CA ALA A 62 12.56 9.89 -8.95
C ALA A 62 12.79 10.57 -10.30
N LYS A 63 14.03 10.98 -10.58
CA LYS A 63 14.38 11.71 -11.80
C LYS A 63 15.84 11.44 -12.19
N PRO A 64 16.12 10.31 -12.87
CA PRO A 64 17.39 10.12 -13.54
C PRO A 64 17.60 11.24 -14.57
N TYR A 65 18.82 11.75 -14.67
CA TYR A 65 19.16 12.81 -15.60
C TYR A 65 20.50 12.55 -16.30
N GLU A 66 20.63 13.11 -17.51
CA GLU A 66 21.84 13.04 -18.31
C GLU A 66 22.73 14.24 -17.96
N GLN A 67 23.85 14.00 -17.29
CA GLN A 67 24.91 14.99 -17.10
C GLN A 67 25.84 14.96 -18.31
N ARG A 68 26.04 16.13 -18.93
CA ARG A 68 26.85 16.28 -20.14
C ARG A 68 28.18 16.92 -19.81
N LEU A 69 29.28 16.22 -20.08
CA LEU A 69 30.64 16.71 -19.86
C LEU A 69 31.29 16.97 -21.21
N ARG A 70 31.78 18.18 -21.43
CA ARG A 70 32.50 18.52 -22.66
C ARG A 70 33.93 18.00 -22.58
N THR A 71 34.44 17.50 -23.69
CA THR A 71 35.79 16.94 -23.79
C THR A 71 36.60 17.72 -24.82
N SER A 72 37.91 17.81 -24.62
CA SER A 72 38.84 18.61 -25.44
C SER A 72 40.02 17.76 -25.89
N ALA A 73 40.88 18.31 -26.74
CA ALA A 73 42.10 17.61 -27.18
C ALA A 73 43.05 17.23 -26.02
N SER A 74 43.03 17.97 -24.90
CA SER A 74 43.82 17.66 -23.70
C SER A 74 43.13 16.70 -22.72
N SER A 75 41.81 16.53 -22.85
CA SER A 75 40.99 15.61 -22.04
C SER A 75 40.07 14.85 -22.98
N TRP A 76 40.62 13.81 -23.60
CA TRP A 76 39.89 12.98 -24.56
C TRP A 76 38.74 12.23 -23.88
N CYS A 77 37.66 12.00 -24.61
CA CYS A 77 36.52 11.25 -24.09
C CYS A 77 36.86 9.77 -24.02
N ASP A 78 36.69 9.17 -22.85
CA ASP A 78 36.89 7.76 -22.60
C ASP A 78 35.62 7.16 -21.97
N ASP A 79 34.99 6.24 -22.70
CA ASP A 79 33.83 5.44 -22.28
C ASP A 79 34.18 3.96 -22.06
N SER A 80 35.47 3.65 -21.89
CA SER A 80 35.92 2.34 -21.44
C SER A 80 35.49 2.09 -20.00
N SER A 81 35.32 0.82 -19.64
CA SER A 81 34.96 0.43 -18.26
C SER A 81 36.12 0.50 -17.27
N ASN A 82 37.21 1.21 -17.61
CA ASN A 82 38.38 1.36 -16.75
C ASN A 82 38.11 2.45 -15.69
N PRO A 83 38.14 2.11 -14.38
CA PRO A 83 37.80 3.05 -13.31
C PRO A 83 38.67 4.31 -13.25
N GLY A 84 39.90 4.25 -13.75
CA GLY A 84 40.86 5.36 -13.68
C GLY A 84 40.81 6.32 -14.87
N SER A 85 40.11 5.98 -15.95
CA SER A 85 40.15 6.76 -17.19
C SER A 85 38.77 7.14 -17.74
N ALA A 86 37.71 6.42 -17.37
CA ALA A 86 36.34 6.74 -17.79
C ALA A 86 35.94 8.19 -17.44
N THR A 87 35.54 8.97 -18.44
CA THR A 87 35.21 10.40 -18.28
C THR A 87 34.03 10.63 -17.32
N CYS A 88 33.02 9.75 -17.35
CA CYS A 88 31.90 9.80 -16.41
C CYS A 88 32.20 9.13 -15.06
N GLY A 89 33.38 8.50 -14.90
CA GLY A 89 33.67 7.55 -13.83
C GLY A 89 32.86 6.26 -13.95
N VAL A 90 33.13 5.30 -13.08
CA VAL A 90 32.39 4.03 -12.99
C VAL A 90 31.64 3.95 -11.66
N ALA A 91 30.42 3.43 -11.69
CA ALA A 91 29.70 3.08 -10.46
C ALA A 91 30.12 1.68 -10.01
N ARG A 92 30.19 1.47 -8.69
CA ARG A 92 30.48 0.18 -8.09
C ARG A 92 29.32 -0.29 -7.23
N ASP A 93 29.11 -1.59 -7.20
CA ASP A 93 28.14 -2.20 -6.31
C ASP A 93 28.68 -2.31 -4.87
N ARG A 94 27.91 -2.94 -3.97
CA ARG A 94 28.31 -3.12 -2.57
C ARG A 94 29.50 -4.06 -2.39
N ARG A 95 29.79 -4.91 -3.36
CA ARG A 95 30.95 -5.82 -3.37
C ARG A 95 32.21 -5.15 -3.92
N GLY A 96 32.06 -3.95 -4.47
CA GLY A 96 33.12 -3.21 -5.13
C GLY A 96 33.24 -3.52 -6.62
N ASP A 97 32.36 -4.35 -7.18
CA ASP A 97 32.36 -4.73 -8.59
C ASP A 97 31.85 -3.57 -9.44
N VAL A 98 32.44 -3.38 -10.63
CA VAL A 98 32.01 -2.33 -11.57
C VAL A 98 30.63 -2.67 -12.11
N ILE A 99 29.69 -1.73 -11.99
CA ILE A 99 28.35 -1.85 -12.56
C ILE A 99 28.45 -1.66 -14.08
N PRO A 100 28.04 -2.65 -14.90
CA PRO A 100 28.11 -2.54 -16.35
C PRO A 100 27.38 -1.30 -16.86
N TYR A 101 27.94 -0.66 -17.90
CA TYR A 101 27.38 0.53 -18.57
C TYR A 101 27.26 1.79 -17.70
N SER A 102 27.74 1.77 -16.45
CA SER A 102 27.70 2.94 -15.57
C SER A 102 28.62 4.07 -16.03
N GLN A 103 29.58 3.78 -16.89
CA GLN A 103 30.53 4.75 -17.45
C GLN A 103 29.93 5.68 -18.52
N GLY A 104 28.66 5.51 -18.87
CA GLY A 104 28.01 6.31 -19.90
C GLY A 104 28.59 6.01 -21.29
N PHE A 105 28.59 7.02 -22.16
CA PHE A 105 29.09 6.90 -23.53
C PHE A 105 29.63 8.24 -24.05
N CYS A 106 30.53 8.16 -25.03
CA CYS A 106 31.12 9.31 -25.69
C CYS A 106 30.45 9.63 -27.02
N CYS A 107 30.26 10.92 -27.28
CA CYS A 107 29.81 11.47 -28.56
C CYS A 107 30.89 12.42 -29.09
N LEU A 108 31.82 11.87 -29.87
CA LEU A 108 32.90 12.62 -30.48
C LEU A 108 32.41 13.38 -31.72
N CYS A 109 33.01 14.54 -31.96
CA CYS A 109 32.80 15.27 -33.20
C CYS A 109 33.40 14.49 -34.37
N GLY A 110 32.65 14.33 -35.46
CA GLY A 110 33.20 13.75 -36.68
C GLY A 110 34.28 14.65 -37.28
N ALA A 111 35.15 14.08 -38.13
CA ALA A 111 36.26 14.81 -38.76
C ALA A 111 35.80 16.08 -39.53
N CYS A 112 34.62 16.03 -40.16
CA CYS A 112 34.02 17.19 -40.85
C CYS A 112 33.59 18.30 -39.86
N ALA A 113 33.13 17.95 -38.67
CA ALA A 113 32.72 18.91 -37.65
C ALA A 113 33.93 19.53 -36.94
N LEU A 114 34.99 18.75 -36.70
CA LEU A 114 36.25 19.25 -36.13
C LEU A 114 36.97 20.25 -37.06
N SER A 115 36.82 20.10 -38.37
CA SER A 115 37.36 21.01 -39.39
C SER A 115 36.46 22.23 -39.65
N GLY A 116 35.32 22.36 -38.96
CA GLY A 116 34.39 23.48 -39.12
C GLY A 116 33.57 23.45 -40.42
N ILE A 117 33.60 22.33 -41.16
CA ILE A 117 32.92 22.17 -42.45
C ILE A 117 31.47 21.71 -42.24
N CYS A 118 31.23 20.88 -41.21
CA CYS A 118 29.91 20.36 -40.87
C CYS A 118 29.45 20.84 -39.49
N ASN A 119 28.14 21.00 -39.32
CA ASN A 119 27.57 21.18 -37.99
C ASN A 119 27.50 19.83 -37.24
N PRO A 120 27.90 19.77 -35.97
CA PRO A 120 27.79 18.56 -35.16
C PRO A 120 26.33 18.17 -34.89
N THR A 121 26.09 16.86 -34.72
CA THR A 121 24.76 16.28 -34.54
C THR A 121 24.27 16.35 -33.09
N SER A 122 22.97 16.08 -32.90
CA SER A 122 22.09 16.45 -31.78
C SER A 122 22.45 16.02 -30.35
N ARG A 123 23.52 15.23 -30.16
CA ARG A 123 24.03 14.84 -28.83
C ARG A 123 25.49 15.19 -28.58
N SER A 124 26.22 15.70 -29.56
CA SER A 124 27.58 16.22 -29.33
C SER A 124 27.51 17.71 -28.98
N VAL A 125 28.66 18.35 -28.77
CA VAL A 125 28.72 19.79 -28.53
C VAL A 125 28.22 20.54 -29.76
N GLY A 126 27.43 21.60 -29.59
CA GLY A 126 26.87 22.36 -30.72
C GLY A 126 27.92 23.08 -31.61
N THR A 127 29.15 23.18 -31.14
CA THR A 127 30.31 23.72 -31.86
C THR A 127 31.52 22.85 -31.56
N CYS A 128 32.16 22.32 -32.59
CA CYS A 128 33.36 21.47 -32.47
C CYS A 128 34.58 22.20 -33.03
N SER A 129 35.74 22.03 -32.42
CA SER A 129 37.00 22.52 -32.96
C SER A 129 38.20 21.74 -32.42
N LEU A 130 39.28 21.66 -33.22
CA LEU A 130 40.54 21.02 -32.81
C LEU A 130 41.19 21.67 -31.58
N THR A 131 40.97 22.97 -31.37
CA THR A 131 41.55 23.74 -30.26
C THR A 131 40.58 23.93 -29.09
N GLY A 132 39.37 23.41 -29.19
CA GLY A 132 38.30 23.58 -28.20
C GLY A 132 37.61 22.27 -27.87
N ASP A 133 36.28 22.29 -27.89
CA ASP A 133 35.48 21.10 -27.62
C ASP A 133 35.59 20.09 -28.79
N THR A 134 36.02 18.87 -28.46
CA THR A 134 36.22 17.75 -29.39
C THR A 134 35.11 16.70 -29.31
N GLY A 135 34.28 16.76 -28.26
CA GLY A 135 33.17 15.87 -28.06
C GLY A 135 32.46 16.10 -26.73
N MET A 136 31.61 15.15 -26.36
CA MET A 136 30.84 15.19 -25.14
C MET A 136 30.65 13.79 -24.56
N ALA A 137 30.83 13.64 -23.25
CA ALA A 137 30.44 12.45 -22.51
C ALA A 137 29.01 12.62 -21.98
N SER A 138 28.18 11.60 -22.14
CA SER A 138 26.81 11.56 -21.63
C SER A 138 26.73 10.58 -20.46
N CYS A 139 26.57 11.14 -19.25
CA CYS A 139 26.65 10.41 -18.01
C CYS A 139 25.28 10.32 -17.34
N LEU A 140 24.79 9.11 -17.06
CA LEU A 140 23.58 8.94 -16.27
C LEU A 140 23.86 9.28 -14.79
N ARG A 141 23.02 10.14 -14.22
CA ARG A 141 23.02 10.49 -12.80
C ARG A 141 21.63 10.33 -12.23
N PHE A 142 21.58 10.18 -10.92
CA PHE A 142 20.35 10.01 -10.17
C PHE A 142 20.11 11.25 -9.32
N SER A 143 18.85 11.69 -9.26
CA SER A 143 18.45 12.72 -8.30
C SER A 143 18.55 12.20 -6.88
N ASP A 144 18.51 13.09 -5.90
CA ASP A 144 18.58 12.66 -4.49
C ASP A 144 17.35 11.86 -4.05
N LEU A 145 16.18 12.13 -4.63
CA LEU A 145 14.92 11.47 -4.25
C LEU A 145 14.77 10.07 -4.86
N TRP A 146 14.42 9.10 -4.02
CA TRP A 146 14.12 7.72 -4.38
C TRP A 146 12.74 7.28 -3.88
N TYR A 147 12.15 6.32 -4.58
CA TYR A 147 10.87 5.70 -4.26
C TYR A 147 11.06 4.20 -4.06
N GLY A 148 10.46 3.64 -3.01
CA GLY A 148 10.25 2.19 -2.90
C GLY A 148 9.13 1.76 -3.84
N GLY A 149 9.40 0.79 -4.70
CA GLY A 149 8.41 0.19 -5.59
C GLY A 149 7.85 -1.11 -5.01
N TYR A 150 6.53 -1.20 -4.95
CA TYR A 150 5.81 -2.34 -4.41
C TYR A 150 4.82 -2.88 -5.43
N THR A 151 4.78 -4.20 -5.64
CA THR A 151 3.67 -4.83 -6.36
C THR A 151 2.46 -4.94 -5.45
N ILE A 152 1.27 -4.77 -6.01
CA ILE A 152 0.00 -4.79 -5.28
C ILE A 152 -0.66 -6.15 -5.53
N GLY A 153 -1.12 -6.83 -4.49
CA GLY A 153 -1.88 -8.08 -4.63
C GLY A 153 -3.38 -7.84 -4.79
N ARG A 154 -4.16 -8.92 -4.69
CA ARG A 154 -5.63 -8.83 -4.83
C ARG A 154 -6.25 -8.09 -3.65
N GLY A 155 -7.23 -7.24 -3.94
CA GLY A 155 -8.02 -6.57 -2.92
C GLY A 155 -8.90 -7.56 -2.16
N VAL A 156 -8.86 -7.49 -0.83
CA VAL A 156 -9.74 -8.23 0.06
C VAL A 156 -10.66 -7.25 0.81
N VAL A 157 -11.94 -7.61 0.88
CA VAL A 157 -12.92 -6.89 1.71
C VAL A 157 -12.52 -7.03 3.17
N TRP A 158 -12.51 -5.92 3.90
CA TRP A 158 -12.22 -5.89 5.32
C TRP A 158 -13.22 -5.03 6.08
N TYR A 159 -13.68 -5.54 7.22
CA TYR A 159 -14.54 -4.84 8.17
C TYR A 159 -14.49 -5.54 9.54
N GLU A 160 -14.98 -4.86 10.55
CA GLU A 160 -15.25 -5.42 11.88
C GLU A 160 -16.76 -5.34 12.18
N LEU A 161 -17.36 -6.46 12.56
CA LEU A 161 -18.73 -6.57 13.03
C LEU A 161 -18.70 -6.85 14.53
N GLN A 162 -19.27 -5.94 15.30
CA GLN A 162 -19.47 -6.11 16.74
C GLN A 162 -20.92 -6.50 17.00
N VAL A 163 -21.08 -7.57 17.77
CA VAL A 163 -22.37 -8.13 18.17
C VAL A 163 -22.42 -8.09 19.69
N LYS A 164 -23.14 -7.12 20.23
CA LYS A 164 -23.30 -6.91 21.66
C LYS A 164 -24.58 -7.59 22.13
N LEU A 165 -24.44 -8.47 23.11
CA LEU A 165 -25.52 -9.12 23.84
C LEU A 165 -25.67 -8.45 25.19
N SER A 166 -26.89 -8.19 25.62
CA SER A 166 -27.18 -7.71 26.97
C SER A 166 -28.35 -8.44 27.58
N SER A 167 -28.31 -8.72 28.88
CA SER A 167 -29.46 -9.26 29.64
C SER A 167 -30.01 -8.19 30.58
N GLY A 168 -31.31 -7.91 30.48
CA GLY A 168 -32.01 -7.01 31.40
C GLY A 168 -32.73 -7.80 32.48
N ASN A 169 -32.33 -7.67 33.75
CA ASN A 169 -33.19 -8.07 34.86
C ASN A 169 -34.21 -6.96 35.12
N ASN A 170 -35.45 -7.13 34.66
CA ASN A 170 -36.56 -6.33 35.17
C ASN A 170 -36.97 -6.86 36.55
N SER A 171 -36.16 -6.57 37.57
CA SER A 171 -36.58 -6.67 38.97
C SER A 171 -37.34 -5.38 39.31
N THR A 172 -38.67 -5.44 39.27
CA THR A 172 -39.58 -4.47 39.90
C THR A 172 -39.51 -4.57 41.42
N GLY A 173 -38.34 -4.23 41.98
CA GLY A 173 -38.08 -4.22 43.42
C GLY A 173 -36.68 -3.67 43.66
N GLY A 174 -36.58 -2.58 44.43
CA GLY A 174 -35.36 -1.79 44.62
C GLY A 174 -34.12 -2.61 44.91
N GLY A 175 -33.11 -2.48 44.06
CA GLY A 175 -31.81 -3.15 44.19
C GLY A 175 -31.15 -3.26 42.82
N SER A 176 -30.22 -2.34 42.52
CA SER A 176 -29.45 -2.28 41.28
C SER A 176 -28.77 -3.62 40.98
N THR A 177 -29.39 -4.44 40.15
CA THR A 177 -28.83 -5.69 39.65
C THR A 177 -28.31 -5.41 38.25
N GLY A 178 -26.99 -5.29 38.12
CA GLY A 178 -26.31 -4.79 36.93
C GLY A 178 -26.68 -5.56 35.66
N SER A 179 -26.94 -4.83 34.58
CA SER A 179 -27.08 -5.38 33.23
C SER A 179 -25.77 -6.08 32.83
N LYS A 180 -25.84 -7.38 32.52
CA LYS A 180 -24.70 -8.11 31.97
C LYS A 180 -24.60 -7.84 30.48
N GLU A 181 -23.39 -7.56 30.00
CA GLU A 181 -23.11 -7.29 28.59
C GLU A 181 -21.93 -8.13 28.10
N PHE A 182 -22.01 -8.61 26.86
CA PHE A 182 -20.93 -9.33 26.19
C PHE A 182 -20.85 -8.95 24.72
N THR A 183 -19.67 -8.64 24.22
CA THR A 183 -19.46 -8.24 22.82
C THR A 183 -18.63 -9.28 22.08
N MET A 184 -19.17 -9.81 20.99
CA MET A 184 -18.46 -10.63 20.02
C MET A 184 -17.94 -9.75 18.89
N SER A 185 -16.66 -9.87 18.56
CA SER A 185 -16.06 -9.25 17.37
C SER A 185 -15.85 -10.33 16.30
N LEU A 186 -16.40 -10.08 15.11
CA LEU A 186 -16.32 -10.93 13.91
C LEU A 186 -15.83 -10.10 12.72
N GLY A 187 -15.26 -10.76 11.73
CA GLY A 187 -14.80 -10.13 10.48
C GLY A 187 -14.25 -11.17 9.53
N PRO A 188 -13.72 -10.77 8.37
CA PRO A 188 -13.18 -11.70 7.37
C PRO A 188 -12.10 -12.65 7.93
N ASP A 189 -11.32 -12.20 8.90
CA ASP A 189 -10.28 -13.00 9.59
C ASP A 189 -10.86 -13.92 10.68
N LYS A 190 -12.08 -13.63 11.16
CA LYS A 190 -12.74 -14.35 12.26
C LYS A 190 -14.25 -14.48 11.99
N LEU A 191 -14.60 -15.55 11.26
CA LEU A 191 -15.97 -15.76 10.77
C LEU A 191 -16.96 -16.23 11.83
N THR A 192 -16.51 -16.63 13.02
CA THR A 192 -17.37 -17.20 14.07
C THR A 192 -16.91 -16.75 15.46
N ALA A 193 -17.89 -16.54 16.33
CA ALA A 193 -17.67 -16.22 17.74
C ALA A 193 -18.76 -16.88 18.60
N THR A 194 -18.44 -17.19 19.85
CA THR A 194 -19.34 -17.87 20.79
C THR A 194 -19.27 -17.20 22.16
N SER A 195 -20.40 -17.20 22.87
CA SER A 195 -20.51 -16.79 24.28
C SER A 195 -21.09 -17.94 25.08
N THR A 196 -20.31 -18.50 26.01
CA THR A 196 -20.80 -19.52 26.95
C THR A 196 -21.77 -18.92 27.97
N GLU A 197 -21.53 -17.68 28.40
CA GLU A 197 -22.38 -16.97 29.36
C GLU A 197 -23.79 -16.70 28.81
N PHE A 198 -23.90 -16.36 27.53
CA PHE A 198 -25.18 -16.12 26.87
C PHE A 198 -25.70 -17.34 26.09
N GLY A 199 -24.97 -18.46 26.08
CA GLY A 199 -25.31 -19.64 25.26
C GLY A 199 -25.46 -19.32 23.77
N ALA A 200 -24.73 -18.32 23.28
CA ALA A 200 -24.91 -17.75 21.95
C ALA A 200 -23.75 -18.09 21.01
N SER A 201 -24.04 -18.25 19.73
CA SER A 201 -23.04 -18.36 18.67
C SER A 201 -23.42 -17.43 17.52
N ALA A 202 -22.41 -16.79 16.94
CA ALA A 202 -22.55 -15.90 15.80
C ALA A 202 -21.63 -16.38 14.68
N ARG A 203 -22.14 -16.38 13.45
CA ARG A 203 -21.39 -16.68 12.23
C ARG A 203 -21.74 -15.64 11.17
N ILE A 204 -20.76 -15.22 10.39
CA ILE A 204 -20.94 -14.26 9.30
C ILE A 204 -20.75 -14.90 7.93
N GLY A 205 -21.35 -14.26 6.94
CA GLY A 205 -21.13 -14.46 5.52
C GLY A 205 -21.36 -13.13 4.80
N ASP A 206 -20.75 -12.97 3.63
CA ASP A 206 -20.81 -11.73 2.88
C ASP A 206 -21.70 -11.85 1.64
N PHE A 207 -22.43 -10.76 1.36
CA PHE A 207 -23.04 -10.55 0.05
C PHE A 207 -21.99 -10.02 -0.93
N VAL A 208 -22.19 -10.32 -2.22
CA VAL A 208 -21.37 -9.72 -3.27
C VAL A 208 -21.57 -8.20 -3.23
N PRO A 209 -20.49 -7.39 -3.13
CA PRO A 209 -20.62 -5.94 -3.10
C PRO A 209 -21.11 -5.41 -4.46
N PRO A 210 -21.88 -4.31 -4.48
CA PRO A 210 -22.33 -3.69 -5.71
C PRO A 210 -21.16 -3.11 -6.53
N GLU A 211 -20.13 -2.63 -5.83
CA GLU A 211 -18.89 -2.14 -6.42
C GLU A 211 -17.77 -3.14 -6.13
N MET A 212 -17.21 -3.74 -7.19
CA MET A 212 -16.06 -4.62 -7.07
C MET A 212 -14.80 -3.84 -6.71
N PRO A 213 -13.86 -4.41 -5.93
CA PRO A 213 -12.56 -3.80 -5.71
C PRO A 213 -11.84 -3.56 -7.04
N LEU A 214 -11.14 -2.44 -7.13
CA LEU A 214 -10.29 -2.14 -8.26
C LEU A 214 -9.18 -3.19 -8.39
N ASP A 215 -9.03 -3.79 -9.57
CA ASP A 215 -7.92 -4.72 -9.80
C ASP A 215 -6.61 -3.96 -9.99
N LEU A 216 -5.81 -3.93 -8.93
CA LEU A 216 -4.49 -3.32 -8.88
C LEU A 216 -3.36 -4.34 -9.07
N SER A 217 -3.66 -5.62 -9.33
CA SER A 217 -2.68 -6.70 -9.34
C SER A 217 -1.57 -6.54 -10.38
N GLY A 218 -1.86 -5.82 -11.47
CA GLY A 218 -0.92 -5.46 -12.53
C GLY A 218 -0.29 -4.06 -12.38
N LYS A 219 -0.39 -3.44 -11.21
CA LYS A 219 0.12 -2.09 -10.93
C LYS A 219 1.21 -2.13 -9.87
N MET A 220 2.02 -1.08 -9.85
CA MET A 220 3.02 -0.85 -8.80
C MET A 220 2.67 0.41 -8.01
N LEU A 221 2.81 0.32 -6.70
CA LEU A 221 2.74 1.44 -5.78
C LEU A 221 4.16 2.00 -5.58
N PHE A 222 4.32 3.31 -5.73
CA PHE A 222 5.59 4.00 -5.48
C PHE A 222 5.45 4.92 -4.27
N ILE A 223 6.24 4.66 -3.22
CA ILE A 223 6.23 5.44 -1.99
C ILE A 223 7.58 6.14 -1.86
N PRO A 224 7.64 7.48 -1.65
CA PRO A 224 8.90 8.17 -1.40
C PRO A 224 9.65 7.53 -0.22
N SER A 225 10.92 7.19 -0.40
CA SER A 225 11.69 6.43 0.60
C SER A 225 12.94 7.15 1.11
N GLU A 226 13.71 7.80 0.22
CA GLU A 226 15.01 8.39 0.57
C GLU A 226 15.25 9.71 -0.18
N PRO A 227 15.97 10.68 0.42
CA PRO A 227 16.41 10.71 1.81
C PRO A 227 15.25 11.03 2.77
N ARG A 228 15.33 10.54 4.02
CA ARG A 228 14.21 10.63 5.00
C ARG A 228 13.77 12.05 5.33
N GLY A 229 14.67 13.03 5.26
CA GLY A 229 14.37 14.44 5.51
C GLY A 229 13.75 15.17 4.31
N HIS A 230 13.60 14.53 3.15
CA HIS A 230 13.02 15.15 1.98
C HIS A 230 11.52 15.43 2.21
N GLU A 231 11.05 16.61 1.83
CA GLU A 231 9.66 17.07 2.05
C GLU A 231 8.61 16.01 1.65
N ARG A 232 8.75 15.42 0.45
CA ARG A 232 7.85 14.35 -0.02
C ARG A 232 7.86 13.08 0.83
N VAL A 233 8.98 12.73 1.47
CA VAL A 233 9.05 11.58 2.37
C VAL A 233 8.33 11.93 3.68
N VAL A 234 8.57 13.12 4.22
CA VAL A 234 7.87 13.62 5.41
C VAL A 234 6.36 13.70 5.17
N LEU A 235 5.93 14.27 4.04
CA LEU A 235 4.52 14.34 3.65
C LEU A 235 3.89 12.95 3.47
N GLY A 236 4.64 11.97 2.95
CA GLY A 236 4.17 10.59 2.84
C GLY A 236 3.99 9.90 4.20
N ILE A 237 4.77 10.30 5.21
CA ILE A 237 4.64 9.81 6.58
C ILE A 237 3.50 10.52 7.32
N THR A 238 3.37 11.84 7.17
CA THR A 238 2.36 12.64 7.88
C THR A 238 0.97 12.51 7.30
N ASN A 239 0.84 12.33 5.98
CA ASN A 239 -0.42 12.09 5.29
C ASN A 239 -0.63 10.60 4.96
N GLY A 240 -0.01 9.70 5.75
CA GLY A 240 0.02 8.27 5.50
C GLY A 240 -1.30 7.75 4.95
N PHE A 241 -1.23 7.04 3.83
CA PHE A 241 -2.33 6.23 3.31
C PHE A 241 -2.79 5.27 4.42
N CYS A 242 -3.77 5.71 5.20
CA CYS A 242 -4.55 4.94 6.17
C CYS A 242 -5.80 4.39 5.49
#